data_AF-A0A7S0GGK3-F1
#
_entry.id   AF-A0A7S0GGK3-F1
#
_cell.length_a   1.000
_cell.length_b   1.000
_cell.length_c   1.000
_cell.angle_alpha   90.00
_cell.angle_beta   90.00
_cell.angle_gamma   90.00
#
_symmetry.space_group_name_H-M   'P 1'
#
loop_
_entity.id
_entity.type
_entity.pdbx_description
1 polymer ?
#
loop_
_entity_poly.entity_id
_entity_poly.type
_entity_poly.pdbx_seq_one_letter_code
_entity_poly.pdbx_strand_id
1 'polypeptide(L)'
;ENQARDERTKRTAEALSHVKLLKLLNWEPFFSSRIQSSRNEEMRRYTTRGSTRAFNQAISNAVPSIVLVVTLGAYARSGKPMVASTIFTAISLFNQLRFPLFFYPMLIDALANGRNAL
;
A
#
# COMPACT_ATOMS: atom_id res chain seq x y z
N GLU A 1 7.09 5.64 8.32
CA GLU A 1 6.50 4.63 9.22
C GLU A 1 7.56 4.20 10.21
N ASN A 2 8.65 3.60 9.72
CA ASN A 2 9.82 3.23 10.52
C ASN A 2 10.27 4.36 11.45
N GLN A 3 10.57 5.54 10.93
CA GLN A 3 11.00 6.68 11.77
C GLN A 3 10.04 7.05 12.92
N ALA A 4 8.72 7.12 12.68
CA ALA A 4 7.75 7.47 13.73
C ALA A 4 7.59 6.34 14.77
N ARG A 5 7.67 5.08 14.31
CA ARG A 5 7.64 3.90 15.17
C ARG A 5 8.93 3.76 15.98
N ASP A 6 10.06 4.07 15.38
CA ASP A 6 11.39 4.06 15.99
C ASP A 6 11.49 5.15 17.07
N GLU A 7 10.98 6.36 16.79
CA GLU A 7 10.85 7.44 17.76
C GLU A 7 9.99 7.05 18.96
N ARG A 8 8.81 6.46 18.74
CA ARG A 8 7.95 5.98 19.84
C ARG A 8 8.68 4.93 20.67
N THR A 9 9.33 3.96 20.02
CA THR A 9 10.04 2.87 20.67
C THR A 9 11.20 3.38 21.51
N LYS A 10 11.97 4.32 20.98
CA LYS A 10 13.06 5.01 21.69
C LYS A 10 12.53 5.74 22.93
N ARG A 11 11.45 6.52 22.80
CA ARG A 11 10.86 7.26 23.93
C ARG A 11 10.31 6.33 25.01
N THR A 12 9.66 5.22 24.63
CA THR A 12 9.21 4.22 25.60
C THR A 12 10.37 3.53 26.30
N ALA A 13 11.46 3.26 25.59
CA ALA A 13 12.67 2.67 26.19
C ALA A 13 13.32 3.63 27.19
N GLU A 14 13.48 4.91 26.85
CA GLU A 14 14.02 5.94 27.74
C GLU A 14 13.19 6.11 29.03
N ALA A 15 11.86 6.06 28.92
CA ALA A 15 10.96 6.11 30.05
C ALA A 15 11.09 4.87 30.96
N LEU A 16 11.24 3.67 30.36
CA LEU A 16 11.43 2.43 31.11
C LEU A 16 12.77 2.41 31.85
N SER A 17 13.84 2.91 31.21
CA SER A 17 15.18 3.03 31.81
C SER A 17 15.21 3.91 33.06
N HIS A 18 14.31 4.91 33.16
CA HIS A 18 14.26 5.86 34.28
C HIS A 18 12.97 5.76 35.12
N VAL A 19 12.30 4.60 35.11
CA VAL A 19 10.97 4.41 35.74
C VAL A 19 10.94 4.75 37.24
N LYS A 20 12.02 4.48 37.98
CA LYS A 20 12.12 4.80 39.41
C LYS A 20 12.08 6.31 39.66
N LEU A 21 12.78 7.09 38.83
CA LEU A 21 12.80 8.55 38.92
C LEU A 21 11.45 9.15 38.54
N LEU A 22 10.80 8.62 37.50
CA LEU A 22 9.48 9.06 37.07
C LEU A 22 8.40 8.86 38.16
N LYS A 23 8.49 7.76 38.91
CA LYS A 23 7.62 7.49 40.08
C LYS A 23 7.87 8.44 41.24
N LEU A 24 9.15 8.66 41.57
CA LEU A 24 9.53 9.57 42.67
C LEU A 24 9.09 11.02 42.42
N LEU A 25 9.06 11.45 41.15
CA LEU A 25 8.65 12.79 40.74
C LEU A 25 7.16 12.90 40.36
N ASN A 26 6.40 11.80 40.41
CA ASN A 26 5.02 11.72 39.95
C ASN A 26 4.83 12.24 38.49
N TRP A 27 5.83 12.04 37.64
CA TRP A 27 5.86 12.47 36.23
C TRP A 27 5.25 11.44 35.27
N GLU A 28 4.74 10.32 35.79
CA GLU A 28 4.05 9.27 35.01
C GLU A 28 2.96 9.81 34.06
N PRO A 29 2.02 10.67 34.48
CA PRO A 29 0.98 11.17 33.58
C PRO A 29 1.53 12.08 32.46
N PHE A 30 2.58 12.86 32.76
CA PHE A 30 3.24 13.70 31.75
C PHE A 30 3.91 12.85 30.66
N PHE A 31 4.67 11.82 31.05
CA PHE A 31 5.30 10.92 30.09
C PHE A 31 4.28 10.07 29.31
N SER A 32 3.23 9.59 29.99
CA SER A 32 2.14 8.82 29.37
C SER A 32 1.44 9.64 28.27
N SER A 33 1.07 10.89 28.56
CA SER A 33 0.43 11.77 27.57
C SER A 33 1.34 12.04 26.36
N ARG A 34 2.65 12.15 26.56
CA ARG A 34 3.63 12.34 25.48
C ARG A 34 3.84 11.11 24.61
N ILE A 35 3.77 9.90 25.17
CA ILE A 35 3.79 8.65 24.40
C ILE A 35 2.49 8.51 23.61
N GLN A 36 1.36 8.87 24.22
CA GLN A 36 0.06 8.83 23.57
C GLN A 36 -0.04 9.80 22.38
N SER A 37 0.52 11.02 22.50
CA SER A 37 0.56 11.96 21.37
C SER A 37 1.39 11.42 20.21
N SER A 38 2.55 10.81 20.49
CA SER A 38 3.38 10.12 19.48
C SER A 38 2.63 8.97 18.80
N ARG A 39 1.84 8.20 19.55
CA ARG A 39 1.01 7.11 19.02
C ARG A 39 -0.11 7.64 18.11
N ASN A 40 -0.76 8.74 18.49
CA ASN A 40 -1.79 9.35 17.66
C ASN A 40 -1.23 9.85 16.32
N GLU A 41 -0.03 10.42 16.33
CA GLU A 41 0.64 10.84 15.10
C GLU A 41 1.06 9.65 14.22
N GLU A 42 1.60 8.58 14.82
CA GLU A 42 1.89 7.32 14.13
C GLU A 42 0.63 6.76 13.46
N MET A 43 -0.49 6.70 14.20
CA MET A 43 -1.75 6.16 13.71
C MET A 43 -2.36 7.00 12.58
N ARG A 44 -2.26 8.34 12.67
CA ARG A 44 -2.69 9.24 11.58
C ARG A 44 -1.86 8.98 10.32
N ARG A 45 -0.54 8.88 10.43
CA ARG A 45 0.33 8.58 9.29
C ARG A 45 0.05 7.18 8.71
N TYR A 46 -0.22 6.20 9.57
CA TYR A 46 -0.55 4.83 9.18
C TYR A 46 -1.87 4.77 8.40
N THR A 47 -2.92 5.41 8.91
CA THR A 47 -4.25 5.42 8.27
C THR A 47 -4.25 6.16 6.95
N THR A 48 -3.61 7.34 6.84
CA THR A 48 -3.49 8.06 5.56
C THR A 48 -2.78 7.22 4.50
N ARG A 49 -1.65 6.60 4.85
CA ARG A 49 -0.90 5.73 3.91
C ARG A 49 -1.67 4.46 3.56
N GLY A 50 -2.31 3.84 4.56
CA GLY A 50 -3.17 2.67 4.38
C GLY A 50 -4.30 2.95 3.39
N SER A 51 -4.92 4.13 3.49
CA SER A 51 -5.95 4.58 2.55
C SER A 51 -5.41 4.75 1.13
N THR A 52 -4.25 5.41 0.96
CA THR A 52 -3.60 5.53 -0.36
C THR A 52 -3.24 4.18 -0.96
N ARG A 53 -2.73 3.25 -0.15
CA ARG A 53 -2.39 1.89 -0.58
C ARG A 53 -3.64 1.11 -1.00
N ALA A 54 -4.71 1.20 -0.21
CA ALA A 54 -5.98 0.55 -0.53
C ALA A 54 -6.57 1.07 -1.84
N PHE A 55 -6.53 2.39 -2.05
CA PHE A 55 -6.98 3.01 -3.30
C PHE A 55 -6.16 2.55 -4.51
N ASN A 56 -4.82 2.52 -4.39
CA ASN A 56 -3.96 2.03 -5.44
C ASN A 56 -4.25 0.54 -5.76
N GLN A 57 -4.43 -0.28 -4.74
CA GLN A 57 -4.78 -1.69 -4.91
C GLN A 57 -6.14 -1.88 -5.58
N ALA A 58 -7.13 -1.05 -5.23
CA ALA A 58 -8.45 -1.07 -5.86
C ALA A 58 -8.36 -0.73 -7.36
N ILE A 59 -7.63 0.34 -7.72
CA ILE A 59 -7.39 0.70 -9.12
C ILE A 59 -6.67 -0.43 -9.85
N SER A 60 -5.58 -0.93 -9.28
CA SER A 60 -4.76 -1.97 -9.91
C SER A 60 -5.55 -3.25 -10.21
N ASN A 61 -6.51 -3.61 -9.34
CA ASN A 61 -7.43 -4.73 -9.58
C ASN A 61 -8.53 -4.42 -10.60
N ALA A 62 -9.00 -3.17 -10.67
CA ALA A 62 -10.06 -2.76 -11.58
C ALA A 62 -9.58 -2.54 -13.02
N VAL A 63 -8.35 -2.06 -13.21
CA VAL A 63 -7.77 -1.70 -14.52
C VAL A 63 -7.92 -2.81 -15.56
N PRO A 64 -7.53 -4.09 -15.31
CA PRO A 64 -7.64 -5.14 -16.33
C PRO A 64 -9.08 -5.38 -16.80
N SER A 65 -10.05 -5.27 -15.88
CA SER A 65 -11.47 -5.43 -16.19
C SER A 65 -12.00 -4.25 -17.00
N ILE A 66 -11.62 -3.03 -16.66
CA ILE A 66 -11.99 -1.82 -17.41
C ILE A 66 -11.42 -1.88 -18.83
N VAL A 67 -10.13 -2.22 -18.97
CA VAL A 67 -9.47 -2.34 -20.27
C VAL A 67 -10.16 -3.38 -21.15
N LEU A 68 -10.54 -4.53 -20.59
CA LEU A 68 -11.29 -5.56 -21.31
C LEU A 68 -12.63 -5.02 -21.84
N VAL A 69 -13.41 -4.35 -20.99
CA VAL A 69 -14.71 -3.76 -21.38
C VAL A 69 -14.54 -2.70 -22.46
N VAL A 70 -13.55 -1.80 -22.32
CA VAL A 70 -13.25 -0.77 -23.31
C VAL A 70 -12.83 -1.38 -24.64
N THR A 71 -11.99 -2.41 -24.61
CA THR A 71 -11.50 -3.09 -25.83
C THR A 71 -12.64 -3.78 -26.58
N LEU A 72 -13.48 -4.53 -25.86
CA LEU A 72 -14.66 -5.18 -26.44
C LEU A 72 -15.68 -4.16 -26.94
N GLY A 73 -15.90 -3.07 -26.20
CA GLY A 73 -16.78 -1.98 -26.62
C GLY A 73 -16.30 -1.26 -27.88
N ALA A 74 -15.00 -0.99 -27.99
CA ALA A 74 -14.39 -0.43 -29.19
C ALA A 74 -14.51 -1.40 -30.38
N TYR A 75 -14.30 -2.69 -30.16
CA TYR A 75 -14.46 -3.72 -31.19
C TYR A 75 -15.90 -3.81 -31.69
N ALA A 76 -16.89 -3.74 -30.79
CA ALA A 76 -18.32 -3.71 -31.13
C ALA A 76 -18.66 -2.55 -32.08
N ARG A 77 -18.06 -1.38 -31.85
CA ARG A 77 -18.28 -0.18 -32.67
C ARG A 77 -17.59 -0.24 -34.04
N SER A 78 -16.64 -1.15 -34.22
CA SER A 78 -15.85 -1.30 -35.46
C SER A 78 -16.63 -2.02 -36.59
N GLY A 79 -17.89 -2.42 -36.34
CA GLY A 79 -18.76 -3.04 -37.36
C GLY A 79 -18.40 -4.48 -37.73
N LYS A 80 -17.49 -5.11 -36.98
CA LYS A 80 -17.13 -6.53 -37.14
C LYS A 80 -18.11 -7.42 -36.38
N PRO A 81 -18.47 -8.60 -36.90
CA PRO A 81 -19.36 -9.51 -36.20
C PRO A 81 -18.71 -9.99 -34.90
N MET A 82 -19.34 -9.67 -33.76
CA MET A 82 -18.92 -10.19 -32.45
C MET A 82 -19.37 -11.64 -32.32
N VAL A 83 -18.51 -12.56 -32.71
CA VAL A 83 -18.73 -13.99 -32.47
C VAL A 83 -18.35 -14.32 -31.03
N ALA A 84 -19.12 -15.18 -30.36
CA ALA A 84 -18.87 -15.60 -29.00
C ALA A 84 -17.44 -16.14 -28.81
N SER A 85 -16.91 -16.86 -29.81
CA SER A 85 -15.52 -17.36 -29.81
C SER A 85 -14.50 -16.24 -29.62
N THR A 86 -14.61 -15.13 -30.35
CA THR A 86 -13.68 -14.00 -30.23
C THR A 86 -13.74 -13.34 -28.85
N ILE A 87 -14.93 -13.23 -28.27
CA ILE A 87 -15.12 -12.67 -26.92
C ILE A 87 -14.46 -13.57 -25.87
N PHE A 88 -14.71 -14.88 -25.91
CA PHE A 88 -14.10 -15.84 -24.99
C PHE A 88 -12.58 -15.89 -25.13
N THR A 89 -12.05 -15.86 -26.35
CA THR A 89 -10.61 -15.79 -26.59
C THR A 89 -10.00 -14.51 -26.02
N ALA A 90 -10.65 -13.35 -26.22
CA ALA A 90 -10.19 -12.08 -25.66
C ALA A 90 -10.16 -12.13 -24.12
N ILE A 91 -11.23 -12.61 -23.48
CA ILE A 91 -11.29 -12.75 -22.01
C ILE A 91 -10.14 -13.63 -21.50
N SER A 92 -9.88 -14.77 -22.14
CA SER A 92 -8.79 -15.67 -21.77
C SER A 92 -7.41 -15.03 -21.92
N LEU A 93 -7.16 -14.32 -23.03
CA LEU A 93 -5.91 -13.59 -23.25
C LEU A 93 -5.69 -12.51 -22.19
N PHE A 94 -6.73 -11.71 -21.88
CA PHE A 94 -6.64 -10.69 -20.85
C PHE A 94 -6.40 -11.29 -19.46
N ASN A 95 -7.02 -12.43 -19.13
CA ASN A 95 -6.77 -13.13 -17.87
C ASN A 95 -5.32 -13.60 -17.75
N GLN A 96 -4.73 -14.10 -18.83
CA GLN A 96 -3.34 -14.54 -18.85
C GLN A 96 -2.37 -13.35 -18.73
N LEU A 97 -2.73 -12.18 -19.27
CA LEU A 97 -1.94 -10.95 -19.19
C LEU A 97 -1.91 -10.32 -17.79
N ARG A 98 -2.89 -10.63 -16.92
CA ARG A 98 -2.97 -10.07 -15.56
C ARG A 98 -1.74 -10.41 -14.72
N PHE A 99 -1.25 -11.64 -14.81
CA PHE A 99 -0.11 -12.10 -14.02
C PHE A 99 1.17 -11.32 -14.39
N PRO A 100 1.61 -11.26 -15.66
CA PRO A 100 2.75 -10.43 -16.05
C PRO A 100 2.61 -8.95 -15.64
N LEU A 101 1.42 -8.36 -15.80
CA LEU A 101 1.18 -6.96 -15.42
C LEU A 101 1.31 -6.73 -13.91
N PHE A 102 0.92 -7.71 -13.09
CA PHE A 102 1.08 -7.62 -11.64
C PHE A 102 2.55 -7.71 -11.21
N PHE A 103 3.34 -8.54 -11.88
CA PHE A 103 4.77 -8.67 -11.61
C PHE A 103 5.61 -7.51 -12.15
N TYR A 104 5.10 -6.78 -13.14
CA TYR A 104 5.86 -5.73 -13.81
C TYR A 104 6.35 -4.60 -12.87
N PRO A 105 5.51 -4.00 -12.00
CA PRO A 105 5.99 -3.01 -11.03
C PRO A 105 7.00 -3.59 -10.04
N MET A 106 6.79 -4.84 -9.60
CA MET A 106 7.70 -5.53 -8.67
C MET A 106 9.09 -5.71 -9.28
N LEU A 107 9.17 -5.99 -10.58
CA LEU A 107 10.46 -6.08 -11.30
C LEU A 107 11.14 -4.71 -11.38
N ILE A 108 10.39 -3.63 -11.64
CA ILE A 108 10.94 -2.27 -11.65
C ILE A 108 11.49 -1.91 -10.27
N ASP A 109 10.74 -2.18 -9.21
CA ASP A 109 11.18 -1.94 -7.83
C ASP A 109 12.43 -2.77 -7.49
N ALA A 110 12.48 -4.04 -7.90
CA ALA A 110 13.64 -4.90 -7.70
C ALA A 110 14.89 -4.37 -8.41
N LEU A 111 14.76 -3.89 -9.66
CA LEU A 111 15.86 -3.29 -10.41
C LEU A 111 16.30 -1.96 -9.80
N ALA A 112 15.37 -1.11 -9.38
CA ALA A 112 15.67 0.16 -8.74
C ALA A 112 16.42 -0.04 -7.41
N ASN A 113 15.95 -0.98 -6.59
CA ASN A 113 16.60 -1.33 -5.33
C ASN A 113 17.97 -1.98 -5.56
N GLY A 114 18.09 -2.87 -6.55
CA GLY A 114 19.37 -3.47 -6.94
C GLY A 114 20.39 -2.44 -7.40
N ARG A 115 19.96 -1.42 -8.16
CA ARG A 115 20.84 -0.32 -8.57
C ARG A 115 21.28 0.56 -7.38
N ASN A 116 20.40 0.78 -6.40
CA ASN A 116 20.73 1.56 -5.21
C ASN A 116 21.63 0.81 -4.23
N ALA A 117 21.77 -0.51 -4.37
CA ALA A 117 22.59 -1.37 -3.51
C ALA A 117 24.03 -1.59 -4.04
N LEU A 118 24.30 -1.23 -5.30
CA LEU A 118 25.63 -1.19 -5.92
C LEU A 118 26.25 0.20 -5.78
#